data_AF-A0AAV4MS79-F1
#
_entry.id   AF-A0AAV4MS79-F1
#
_cell.length_a   1.000
_cell.length_b   1.000
_cell.length_c   1.000
_cell.angle_alpha   90.00
_cell.angle_beta   90.00
_cell.angle_gamma   90.00
#
_symmetry.space_group_name_H-M   'P 1'
#
loop_
_entity.id
_entity.type
_entity.pdbx_description
1 polymer ?
#
loop_
_entity_poly.entity_id
_entity_poly.type
_entity_poly.pdbx_seq_one_letter_code
_entity_poly.pdbx_strand_id
1 'polypeptide(L)'
;MIEGGNFSGELMALTLQSFVELMDHGIVSWDNLQDKFIGRVANQVNSQTSSQDSRSLQASLAILESLVLNSSKYTLVEQEVTLPYLIVHLQSSIPEIQQNAIALINALFLKADLNKRRAVAATLTSKQIRNVIMTHIIQMQHVGAEMAHQLYFLQTLLFNLLEEKMKKRLDPNDPEAREKYLNYEK
;
A
#
# COMPACT_ATOMS: atom_id res chain seq x y z
N MET A 1 -20.32 -5.55 -18.45
CA MET A 1 -19.67 -6.34 -19.53
C MET A 1 -18.16 -6.54 -19.30
N ILE A 2 -17.70 -6.74 -18.05
CA ILE A 2 -16.32 -7.17 -17.68
C ILE A 2 -16.37 -8.52 -16.91
N GLU A 3 -17.57 -9.03 -16.64
CA GLU A 3 -17.80 -10.18 -15.75
C GLU A 3 -17.57 -11.55 -16.40
N GLY A 4 -17.61 -11.65 -17.74
CA GLY A 4 -17.61 -12.95 -18.44
C GLY A 4 -16.54 -13.15 -19.53
N GLY A 5 -15.77 -12.12 -19.88
CA GLY A 5 -14.76 -12.21 -20.95
C GLY A 5 -13.36 -12.45 -20.40
N ASN A 6 -12.59 -13.36 -21.03
CA ASN A 6 -11.14 -13.45 -20.92
C ASN A 6 -10.50 -12.27 -21.68
N PHE A 7 -10.74 -11.05 -21.19
CA PHE A 7 -9.99 -9.88 -21.63
C PHE A 7 -8.59 -9.99 -21.03
N SER A 8 -7.58 -10.09 -21.89
CA SER A 8 -6.16 -10.14 -21.52
C SER A 8 -5.36 -9.19 -22.39
N GLY A 9 -4.21 -8.76 -21.88
CA GLY A 9 -3.31 -7.85 -22.59
C GLY A 9 -3.88 -6.45 -22.79
N GLU A 10 -3.66 -5.88 -23.96
CA GLU A 10 -3.88 -4.46 -24.26
C GLU A 10 -5.33 -3.98 -24.05
N LEU A 11 -6.32 -4.78 -24.41
CA LEU A 11 -7.72 -4.39 -24.25
C LEU A 11 -8.11 -4.23 -22.77
N MET A 12 -7.54 -5.06 -21.89
CA MET A 12 -7.72 -4.92 -20.44
C MET A 12 -7.08 -3.61 -19.96
N ALA A 13 -5.85 -3.31 -20.38
CA ALA A 13 -5.16 -2.09 -20.00
C ALA A 13 -5.95 -0.84 -20.39
N LEU A 14 -6.39 -0.74 -21.64
CA LEU A 14 -7.17 0.39 -22.13
C LEU A 14 -8.49 0.55 -21.37
N THR A 15 -9.17 -0.57 -21.09
CA THR A 15 -10.43 -0.56 -20.34
C THR A 15 -10.22 -0.06 -18.92
N LEU A 16 -9.20 -0.56 -18.22
CA LEU A 16 -8.91 -0.15 -16.83
C LEU A 16 -8.43 1.30 -16.75
N GLN A 17 -7.62 1.76 -17.72
CA GLN A 17 -7.19 3.16 -17.78
C GLN A 17 -8.38 4.10 -18.03
N SER A 18 -9.23 3.79 -19.02
CA SER A 18 -10.45 4.56 -19.28
C SER A 18 -11.38 4.58 -18.07
N PHE A 19 -11.43 3.47 -17.33
CA PHE A 19 -12.19 3.39 -16.09
C PHE A 19 -11.63 4.30 -14.99
N VAL A 20 -10.31 4.35 -14.80
CA VAL A 20 -9.66 5.29 -13.86
C VAL A 20 -10.04 6.73 -14.19
N GLU A 21 -9.85 7.15 -15.45
CA GLU A 21 -10.18 8.52 -15.89
C GLU A 21 -11.65 8.87 -15.65
N LEU A 22 -12.56 7.93 -15.93
CA LEU A 22 -14.00 8.14 -15.70
C LEU A 22 -14.32 8.32 -14.20
N MET A 23 -13.69 7.52 -13.34
CA MET A 23 -13.92 7.55 -11.89
C MET A 23 -13.30 8.79 -11.23
N ASP A 24 -12.19 9.32 -11.77
CA ASP A 24 -11.52 10.52 -11.26
C ASP A 24 -12.39 11.79 -11.38
N HIS A 25 -13.40 11.79 -12.25
CA HIS A 25 -14.39 12.87 -12.31
C HIS A 25 -15.33 12.92 -11.08
N GLY A 26 -15.34 11.89 -10.23
CA GLY A 26 -16.15 11.86 -9.01
C GLY A 26 -17.67 11.79 -9.22
N ILE A 27 -18.12 11.50 -10.45
CA ILE A 27 -19.55 11.43 -10.80
C ILE A 27 -20.18 10.14 -10.26
N VAL A 28 -19.43 9.05 -10.22
CA VAL A 28 -19.91 7.72 -9.80
C VAL A 28 -19.26 7.34 -8.47
N SER A 29 -20.07 6.91 -7.49
CA SER A 29 -19.55 6.40 -6.23
C SER A 29 -18.78 5.09 -6.42
N TRP A 30 -17.64 4.98 -5.76
CA TRP A 30 -16.86 3.75 -5.66
C TRP A 30 -17.63 2.60 -4.98
N ASP A 31 -18.65 2.89 -4.16
CA ASP A 31 -19.52 1.87 -3.56
C ASP A 31 -20.39 1.14 -4.59
N ASN A 32 -20.60 1.73 -5.78
CA ASN A 32 -21.36 1.10 -6.87
C ASN A 32 -20.58 -0.02 -7.58
N LEU A 33 -19.28 -0.16 -7.30
CA LEU A 33 -18.46 -1.21 -7.91
C LEU A 33 -18.86 -2.58 -7.40
N GLN A 34 -18.98 -3.53 -8.32
CA GLN A 34 -19.30 -4.91 -7.98
C GLN A 34 -18.10 -5.60 -7.34
N ASP A 35 -18.36 -6.42 -6.31
CA ASP A 35 -17.33 -7.16 -5.60
C ASP A 35 -16.54 -8.09 -6.53
N LYS A 36 -17.20 -8.69 -7.53
CA LYS A 36 -16.53 -9.50 -8.58
C LYS A 36 -15.51 -8.69 -9.40
N PHE A 37 -15.82 -7.43 -9.69
CA PHE A 37 -14.88 -6.56 -10.40
C PHE A 37 -13.68 -6.22 -9.51
N ILE A 38 -13.94 -5.85 -8.25
CA ILE A 38 -12.89 -5.58 -7.26
C ILE A 38 -11.95 -6.78 -7.14
N GLY A 39 -12.49 -7.99 -7.00
CA GLY A 39 -11.66 -9.18 -6.87
C GLY A 39 -10.88 -9.51 -8.14
N ARG A 40 -11.43 -9.22 -9.33
CA ARG A 40 -10.67 -9.36 -10.59
C ARG A 40 -9.49 -8.39 -10.66
N VAL A 41 -9.66 -7.16 -10.19
CA VAL A 41 -8.59 -6.15 -10.14
C VAL A 41 -7.55 -6.52 -9.09
N ALA A 42 -7.96 -6.97 -7.89
CA ALA A 42 -7.06 -7.45 -6.85
C ALA A 42 -6.21 -8.65 -7.33
N ASN A 43 -6.80 -9.57 -8.10
CA ASN A 43 -6.07 -10.67 -8.71
C ASN A 43 -5.00 -10.21 -9.71
N GLN A 44 -5.16 -9.06 -10.39
CA GLN A 44 -4.07 -8.50 -11.21
C GLN A 44 -2.89 -8.07 -10.35
N VAL A 45 -3.14 -7.54 -9.14
CA VAL A 45 -2.07 -7.13 -8.22
C VAL A 45 -1.40 -8.35 -7.57
N ASN A 46 -2.15 -9.41 -7.29
CA ASN A 46 -1.60 -10.62 -6.68
C ASN A 46 -0.85 -11.52 -7.66
N SER A 47 -1.11 -11.40 -8.97
CA SER A 47 -0.43 -12.19 -10.00
C SER A 47 1.02 -11.73 -10.19
N GLN A 48 1.95 -12.67 -10.27
CA GLN A 48 3.38 -12.44 -10.57
C GLN A 48 3.80 -13.13 -11.87
N THR A 49 2.88 -13.16 -12.85
CA THR A 49 3.15 -13.78 -14.15
C THR A 49 4.07 -12.89 -14.99
N SER A 50 5.13 -13.46 -15.57
CA SER A 50 6.09 -12.77 -16.44
C SER A 50 5.47 -12.14 -17.70
N SER A 51 4.24 -12.52 -18.06
CA SER A 51 3.48 -12.00 -19.19
C SER A 51 2.46 -10.91 -18.83
N GLN A 52 2.51 -10.38 -17.61
CA GLN A 52 1.56 -9.37 -17.16
C GLN A 52 1.80 -8.01 -17.81
N ASP A 53 0.76 -7.41 -18.38
CA ASP A 53 0.82 -6.07 -18.95
C ASP A 53 0.98 -5.03 -17.84
N SER A 54 2.11 -4.31 -17.86
CA SER A 54 2.46 -3.27 -16.88
C SER A 54 1.39 -2.17 -16.79
N ARG A 55 0.74 -1.84 -17.91
CA ARG A 55 -0.35 -0.84 -17.94
C ARG A 55 -1.58 -1.30 -17.17
N SER A 56 -1.94 -2.58 -17.33
CA SER A 56 -3.04 -3.20 -16.59
C SER A 56 -2.74 -3.25 -15.09
N LEU A 57 -1.51 -3.59 -14.71
CA LEU A 57 -1.08 -3.59 -13.31
C LEU A 57 -1.12 -2.18 -12.70
N GLN A 58 -0.57 -1.19 -13.41
CA GLN A 58 -0.54 0.19 -12.97
C GLN A 58 -1.96 0.72 -12.72
N ALA A 59 -2.88 0.51 -13.67
CA ALA A 59 -4.28 0.89 -13.52
C ALA A 59 -4.95 0.13 -12.36
N SER A 60 -4.65 -1.16 -12.21
CA SER A 60 -5.20 -1.97 -11.12
C SER A 60 -4.77 -1.47 -9.74
N LEU A 61 -3.50 -1.11 -9.56
CA LEU A 61 -3.00 -0.52 -8.31
C LEU A 61 -3.70 0.82 -8.01
N ALA A 62 -3.86 1.70 -9.01
CA ALA A 62 -4.53 2.99 -8.85
C ALA A 62 -6.03 2.87 -8.53
N ILE A 63 -6.73 1.91 -9.16
CA ILE A 63 -8.13 1.59 -8.87
C ILE A 63 -8.27 1.14 -7.42
N LEU A 64 -7.42 0.23 -6.95
CA LEU A 64 -7.50 -0.28 -5.58
C LEU A 64 -7.14 0.78 -4.55
N GLU A 65 -6.15 1.64 -4.82
CA GLU A 65 -5.83 2.78 -3.96
C GLU A 65 -7.06 3.69 -3.80
N SER A 66 -7.62 4.11 -4.93
CA SER A 66 -8.78 5.00 -4.96
C SER A 66 -10.00 4.37 -4.29
N LEU A 67 -10.24 3.08 -4.49
CA LEU A 67 -11.27 2.32 -3.81
C LEU A 67 -11.05 2.31 -2.29
N VAL A 68 -9.82 2.07 -1.83
CA VAL A 68 -9.49 2.05 -0.40
C VAL A 68 -9.75 3.41 0.24
N LEU A 69 -9.40 4.50 -0.43
CA LEU A 69 -9.57 5.85 0.09
C LEU A 69 -11.04 6.29 0.10
N ASN A 70 -11.79 5.95 -0.96
CA ASN A 70 -13.08 6.58 -1.27
C ASN A 70 -14.31 5.67 -1.10
N SER A 71 -14.18 4.40 -0.74
CA SER A 71 -15.32 3.48 -0.56
C SER A 71 -15.38 2.84 0.82
N SER A 72 -16.61 2.49 1.23
CA SER A 72 -16.86 1.61 2.37
C SER A 72 -16.39 0.16 2.13
N LYS A 73 -16.13 -0.23 0.88
CA LYS A 73 -15.72 -1.58 0.46
C LYS A 73 -14.21 -1.84 0.55
N TYR A 74 -13.43 -0.95 1.16
CA TYR A 74 -11.97 -1.10 1.30
C TYR A 74 -11.56 -2.40 1.99
N THR A 75 -12.43 -2.97 2.84
CA THR A 75 -12.20 -4.24 3.54
C THR A 75 -12.05 -5.43 2.58
N LEU A 76 -12.66 -5.37 1.38
CA LEU A 76 -12.46 -6.38 0.34
C LEU A 76 -11.02 -6.33 -0.18
N VAL A 77 -10.50 -5.14 -0.44
CA VAL A 77 -9.10 -4.96 -0.88
C VAL A 77 -8.14 -5.43 0.19
N GLU A 78 -8.41 -5.12 1.45
CA GLU A 78 -7.60 -5.55 2.59
C GLU A 78 -7.56 -7.09 2.74
N GLN A 79 -8.65 -7.78 2.41
CA GLN A 79 -8.71 -9.25 2.45
C GLN A 79 -8.00 -9.89 1.27
N GLU A 80 -8.11 -9.29 0.08
CA GLU A 80 -7.58 -9.88 -1.15
C GLU A 80 -6.12 -9.53 -1.41
N VAL A 81 -5.67 -8.32 -1.08
CA VAL A 81 -4.32 -7.84 -1.38
C VAL A 81 -3.47 -7.82 -0.11
N THR A 82 -2.44 -8.66 -0.10
CA THR A 82 -1.52 -8.75 1.05
C THR A 82 -0.24 -7.95 0.83
N LEU A 83 0.32 -7.43 1.92
CA LEU A 83 1.55 -6.65 1.91
C LEU A 83 2.74 -7.34 1.19
N PRO A 84 2.97 -8.66 1.29
CA PRO A 84 4.03 -9.33 0.55
C PRO A 84 3.93 -9.16 -0.98
N TYR A 85 2.74 -9.21 -1.56
CA TYR A 85 2.57 -8.98 -3.00
C TYR A 85 2.92 -7.54 -3.40
N LEU A 86 2.50 -6.56 -2.59
CA LEU A 86 2.83 -5.15 -2.81
C LEU A 86 4.34 -4.88 -2.71
N ILE A 87 5.04 -5.56 -1.79
CA ILE A 87 6.50 -5.47 -1.65
C ILE A 87 7.22 -5.97 -2.91
N VAL A 88 6.69 -6.98 -3.60
CA VAL A 88 7.28 -7.43 -4.86
C VAL A 88 7.20 -6.35 -5.94
N HIS A 89 6.09 -5.60 -6.00
CA HIS A 89 5.93 -4.50 -6.96
C HIS A 89 6.88 -3.33 -6.71
N LEU A 90 7.37 -3.15 -5.47
CA LEU A 90 8.43 -2.16 -5.17
C LEU A 90 9.77 -2.48 -5.86
N GLN A 91 9.99 -3.74 -6.26
CA GLN A 91 11.18 -4.18 -6.97
C GLN A 91 11.03 -4.11 -8.50
N SER A 92 9.89 -3.60 -8.99
CA SER A 92 9.66 -3.37 -10.42
C SER A 92 10.69 -2.40 -10.99
N SER A 93 11.08 -2.61 -12.25
CA SER A 93 11.90 -1.66 -13.00
C SER A 93 11.12 -0.43 -13.49
N ILE A 94 9.80 -0.41 -13.30
CA ILE A 94 8.89 0.64 -13.75
C ILE A 94 8.53 1.55 -12.56
N PRO A 95 9.00 2.81 -12.52
CA PRO A 95 8.79 3.72 -11.40
C PRO A 95 7.33 3.96 -11.04
N GLU A 96 6.44 4.00 -12.03
CA GLU A 96 5.00 4.21 -11.85
C GLU A 96 4.35 3.05 -11.09
N ILE A 97 4.81 1.81 -11.31
CA ILE A 97 4.35 0.64 -10.55
C ILE A 97 4.83 0.74 -9.10
N GLN A 98 6.09 1.12 -8.88
CA GLN A 98 6.63 1.30 -7.53
C GLN A 98 5.83 2.37 -6.77
N GLN A 99 5.52 3.48 -7.44
CA GLN A 99 4.73 4.58 -6.86
C GLN A 99 3.33 4.12 -6.48
N ASN A 100 2.59 3.51 -7.40
CA ASN A 100 1.23 3.04 -7.14
C ASN A 100 1.21 1.94 -6.04
N ALA A 101 2.25 1.11 -5.97
CA ALA A 101 2.40 0.13 -4.91
C ALA A 101 2.60 0.79 -3.54
N ILE A 102 3.46 1.81 -3.41
CA ILE A 102 3.59 2.57 -2.15
C ILE A 102 2.30 3.31 -1.81
N ALA A 103 1.65 3.92 -2.79
CA ALA A 103 0.40 4.65 -2.59
C ALA A 103 -0.70 3.73 -2.04
N LEU A 104 -0.85 2.52 -2.60
CA LEU A 104 -1.76 1.50 -2.07
C LEU A 104 -1.36 1.00 -0.67
N ILE A 105 -0.06 0.80 -0.39
CA ILE A 105 0.42 0.48 0.97
C ILE A 105 0.01 1.59 1.94
N ASN A 106 0.22 2.85 1.58
CA ASN A 106 -0.14 4.01 2.38
C ASN A 106 -1.66 4.08 2.64
N ALA A 107 -2.48 3.86 1.62
CA ALA A 107 -3.93 3.87 1.72
C ALA A 107 -4.44 2.76 2.67
N LEU A 108 -3.93 1.53 2.51
CA LEU A 108 -4.27 0.40 3.38
C LEU A 108 -3.81 0.65 4.83
N PHE A 109 -2.60 1.17 5.01
CA PHE A 109 -2.10 1.55 6.34
C PHE A 109 -3.00 2.61 6.98
N LEU A 110 -3.36 3.66 6.24
CA LEU A 110 -4.23 4.73 6.71
C LEU A 110 -5.61 4.21 7.14
N LYS A 111 -6.20 3.25 6.42
CA LYS A 111 -7.53 2.70 6.75
C LYS A 111 -7.51 1.57 7.79
N ALA A 112 -6.37 0.93 8.00
CA ALA A 112 -6.23 -0.20 8.92
C ALA A 112 -6.46 0.19 10.39
N ASP A 113 -6.92 -0.78 11.19
CA ASP A 113 -6.98 -0.66 12.66
C ASP A 113 -5.59 -0.66 13.29
N LEU A 114 -5.50 -0.28 14.57
CA LEU A 114 -4.21 -0.12 15.26
C LEU A 114 -3.36 -1.40 15.29
N ASN A 115 -3.98 -2.59 15.43
CA ASN A 115 -3.24 -3.85 15.50
C ASN A 115 -2.61 -4.16 14.15
N LYS A 116 -3.39 -4.02 13.07
CA LYS A 116 -2.89 -4.20 11.71
C LYS A 116 -1.84 -3.16 11.33
N ARG A 117 -2.05 -1.88 11.68
CA ARG A 117 -1.03 -0.84 11.47
C ARG A 117 0.30 -1.19 12.12
N ARG A 118 0.28 -1.74 13.35
CA ARG A 118 1.50 -2.20 14.04
C ARG A 118 2.15 -3.38 13.33
N ALA A 119 1.37 -4.35 12.85
CA ALA A 119 1.89 -5.49 12.10
C ALA A 119 2.54 -5.05 10.77
N VAL A 120 1.85 -4.21 10.00
CA VAL A 120 2.37 -3.61 8.75
C VAL A 120 3.64 -2.82 9.03
N ALA A 121 3.65 -1.97 10.05
CA ALA A 121 4.83 -1.19 10.43
C ALA A 121 6.01 -2.09 10.82
N ALA A 122 5.79 -3.18 11.56
CA ALA A 122 6.84 -4.13 11.90
C ALA A 122 7.47 -4.76 10.66
N THR A 123 6.65 -5.12 9.66
CA THR A 123 7.15 -5.63 8.37
C THR A 123 7.92 -4.56 7.59
N LEU A 124 7.35 -3.36 7.42
CA LEU A 124 7.97 -2.27 6.64
C LEU A 124 9.28 -1.76 7.26
N THR A 125 9.39 -1.78 8.59
CA THR A 125 10.60 -1.35 9.31
C THR A 125 11.64 -2.46 9.47
N SER A 126 11.31 -3.70 9.10
CA SER A 126 12.28 -4.79 9.06
C SER A 126 13.44 -4.46 8.12
N LYS A 127 14.64 -4.94 8.47
CA LYS A 127 15.86 -4.67 7.68
C LYS A 127 15.70 -5.07 6.21
N GLN A 128 15.04 -6.18 5.95
CA GLN A 128 14.81 -6.68 4.59
C GLN A 128 13.98 -5.71 3.76
N ILE A 129 12.84 -5.23 4.28
CA ILE A 129 11.94 -4.36 3.51
C ILE A 129 12.49 -2.94 3.40
N ARG A 130 13.16 -2.44 4.43
CA ARG A 130 13.90 -1.18 4.35
C ARG A 130 14.98 -1.22 3.27
N ASN A 131 15.68 -2.35 3.12
CA ASN A 131 16.65 -2.52 2.04
C ASN A 131 15.98 -2.54 0.66
N VAL A 132 14.80 -3.13 0.51
CA VAL A 132 14.04 -3.08 -0.75
C VAL A 132 13.76 -1.64 -1.16
N ILE A 133 13.19 -0.82 -0.26
CA ILE A 133 12.90 0.59 -0.52
C ILE A 133 14.18 1.38 -0.78
N MET A 134 15.23 1.13 0.00
CA MET A 134 16.52 1.81 -0.19
C MET A 134 17.10 1.54 -1.58
N THR A 135 17.20 0.26 -1.96
CA THR A 135 17.87 -0.15 -3.20
C THR A 135 17.05 0.14 -4.45
N HIS A 136 15.74 -0.13 -4.43
CA HIS A 136 14.92 -0.06 -5.62
C HIS A 136 14.25 1.30 -5.83
N ILE A 137 14.24 2.18 -4.82
CA ILE A 137 13.53 3.46 -4.89
C ILE A 137 14.47 4.61 -4.56
N ILE A 138 15.08 4.62 -3.37
CA ILE A 138 15.87 5.78 -2.90
C ILE A 138 17.19 5.92 -3.67
N GLN A 139 17.86 4.80 -3.96
CA GLN A 139 19.15 4.78 -4.66
C GLN A 139 19.03 4.86 -6.19
N MET A 140 17.80 4.88 -6.72
CA MET A 140 17.59 5.14 -8.14
C MET A 140 18.03 6.57 -8.49
N GLN A 141 18.50 6.77 -9.73
CA GLN A 141 19.13 8.01 -10.18
C GLN A 141 18.31 9.28 -9.87
N HIS A 142 16.97 9.21 -9.93
CA HIS A 142 16.09 10.32 -9.59
C HIS A 142 14.79 9.83 -8.93
N VAL A 143 14.53 10.30 -7.71
CA VAL A 143 13.22 10.16 -7.04
C VAL A 143 12.34 11.34 -7.45
N GLY A 144 11.28 11.08 -8.21
CA GLY A 144 10.32 12.11 -8.62
C GLY A 144 9.53 12.69 -7.44
N ALA A 145 8.93 13.88 -7.64
CA ALA A 145 8.18 14.58 -6.59
C ALA A 145 7.04 13.74 -6.00
N GLU A 146 6.32 13.00 -6.84
CA GLU A 146 5.20 12.16 -6.40
C GLU A 146 5.67 10.96 -5.56
N MET A 147 6.73 10.27 -5.98
CA MET A 147 7.36 9.23 -5.17
C MET A 147 7.89 9.78 -3.83
N ALA A 148 8.52 10.96 -3.85
CA ALA A 148 8.98 11.61 -2.62
C ALA A 148 7.82 11.94 -1.66
N HIS A 149 6.69 12.40 -2.20
CA HIS A 149 5.47 12.62 -1.44
C HIS A 149 4.95 11.31 -0.81
N GLN A 150 4.93 10.21 -1.58
CA GLN A 150 4.50 8.90 -1.06
C GLN A 150 5.43 8.37 0.05
N LEU A 151 6.74 8.56 -0.06
CA LEU A 151 7.71 8.19 0.97
C LEU A 151 7.56 9.04 2.23
N TYR A 152 7.35 10.35 2.07
CA TYR A 152 7.08 11.25 3.18
C TYR A 152 5.80 10.86 3.93
N PHE A 153 4.74 10.55 3.20
CA PHE A 153 3.47 10.13 3.80
C PHE A 153 3.63 8.80 4.55
N LEU A 154 4.33 7.82 3.96
CA LEU A 154 4.65 6.55 4.61
C LEU A 154 5.41 6.78 5.93
N GLN A 155 6.44 7.62 5.90
CA GLN A 155 7.24 7.95 7.06
C GLN A 155 6.38 8.61 8.17
N THR A 156 5.45 9.48 7.79
CA THR A 156 4.52 10.11 8.71
C THR A 156 3.61 9.08 9.38
N LEU A 157 3.03 8.15 8.62
CA LEU A 157 2.21 7.05 9.15
C LEU A 157 2.98 6.18 10.15
N LEU A 158 4.26 5.87 9.84
CA LEU A 158 5.12 5.11 10.73
C LEU A 158 5.42 5.86 12.05
N PHE A 159 5.72 7.15 11.98
CA PHE A 159 5.99 7.95 13.17
C PHE A 159 4.76 8.17 14.04
N ASN A 160 3.58 8.29 13.45
CA ASN A 160 2.33 8.42 14.20
C ASN A 160 2.08 7.22 15.13
N LEU A 161 2.60 6.03 14.83
CA LEU A 161 2.51 4.87 15.74
C LEU A 161 3.36 5.00 17.01
N LEU A 162 4.35 5.89 17.00
CA LEU A 162 5.22 6.15 18.15
C LEU A 162 4.63 7.24 19.05
N GLU A 163 3.61 7.97 18.60
CA GLU A 163 3.02 9.09 19.32
C GLU A 163 2.45 8.67 20.69
N GLU A 164 1.73 7.54 20.74
CA GLU A 164 1.21 6.98 22.00
C GLU A 164 2.33 6.66 22.99
N LYS A 165 3.44 6.07 22.52
CA LYS A 165 4.60 5.79 23.36
C LYS A 165 5.29 7.06 23.82
N MET A 166 5.37 8.07 22.95
CA MET A 166 5.95 9.38 23.28
C MET A 166 5.12 10.11 24.34
N LYS A 167 3.79 10.01 24.29
CA LYS A 167 2.87 10.64 25.24
C LYS A 167 2.76 9.90 26.57
N LYS A 168 3.06 8.59 26.59
CA LYS A 168 3.03 7.78 27.82
C LYS A 168 4.12 8.24 28.78
N ARG A 169 3.72 8.85 29.90
CA ARG A 169 4.63 9.16 31.00
C ARG A 169 5.14 7.88 31.63
N LEU A 170 6.40 7.93 32.06
CA LEU A 170 6.97 6.86 32.87
C LEU A 170 6.22 6.81 34.21
N ASP A 171 5.73 5.64 34.58
CA ASP A 171 5.26 5.40 35.94
C ASP A 171 6.48 5.05 36.81
N PRO A 172 6.85 5.88 37.81
CA PRO A 172 8.00 5.61 38.67
C PRO A 172 7.85 4.34 39.51
N ASN A 173 6.62 3.82 39.65
CA ASN A 173 6.32 2.61 40.41
C ASN A 173 6.26 1.34 39.54
N ASP A 174 6.41 1.46 38.22
CA ASP A 174 6.43 0.31 37.31
C ASP A 174 7.76 -0.47 37.49
N PRO A 175 7.71 -1.71 38.02
CA PRO A 175 8.91 -2.49 38.28
C PRO A 175 9.68 -2.85 36.99
N GLU A 176 8.98 -3.03 35.85
CA GLU A 176 9.59 -3.37 34.56
C GLU A 176 10.35 -2.17 33.97
N ALA A 177 9.80 -0.96 34.15
CA ALA A 177 10.49 0.28 33.82
C ALA A 177 11.76 0.46 34.66
N ARG A 178 11.68 0.23 35.98
CA ARG A 178 12.84 0.37 36.90
C ARG A 178 13.96 -0.63 36.58
N GLU A 179 13.63 -1.87 36.27
CA GLU A 179 14.60 -2.88 35.85
C GLU A 179 15.31 -2.46 34.56
N LYS A 180 14.56 -1.90 33.60
CA LYS A 180 15.14 -1.39 32.35
C LYS A 180 16.13 -0.25 32.59
N TYR A 181 15.84 0.69 33.51
CA TYR A 181 16.80 1.75 33.89
C TYR A 181 18.06 1.20 34.53
N LEU A 182 17.92 0.26 35.47
CA LEU A 182 19.07 -0.34 36.16
C LEU A 182 20.01 -1.08 35.19
N ASN A 183 19.46 -1.65 34.12
CA ASN A 183 20.25 -2.29 33.07
C ASN A 183 20.99 -1.29 32.15
N TYR A 184 20.59 -0.01 32.10
CA TYR A 184 21.31 1.04 31.36
C TYR A 184 22.48 1.66 32.14
N GLU A 185 22.52 1.48 33.46
CA GLU A 185 23.61 1.98 34.34
C GLU A 185 24.80 1.02 34.47
N LYS A 186 24.71 -0.18 33.87
CA LYS A 186 25.78 -1.18 33.81
C LYS A 186 26.55 -1.09 32.49
#